data_AF-X1Q0V9-F1
#
_entry.id   AF-X1Q0V9-F1
#
_cell.length_a   1.000
_cell.length_b   1.000
_cell.length_c   1.000
_cell.angle_alpha   90.00
_cell.angle_beta   90.00
_cell.angle_gamma   90.00
#
_symmetry.space_group_name_H-M   'P 1'
#
loop_
_entity.id
_entity.type
_entity.pdbx_description
1 polymer ?
#
loop_
_entity_poly.entity_id
_entity_poly.type
_entity_poly.pdbx_seq_one_letter_code
_entity_poly.pdbx_strand_id
1 'polypeptide(L)' 'MNQQLSRNEDKQTWLELRLEQGKVIDTICRNLIIAGVLLPEEQERYKMVLRGYDVMTTVRVMLVSWQLKEAHEEAQH' A
#
# COMPACT_ATOMS: atom_id res chain seq x y z
N MET A 1 16.55 35.71 -11.80
CA MET A 1 16.80 34.37 -11.21
C MET A 1 15.55 34.00 -10.41
N ASN A 2 14.71 33.07 -10.88
CA ASN A 2 13.60 32.51 -10.07
C ASN A 2 12.99 31.21 -10.61
N GLN A 3 13.68 30.47 -11.50
CA GLN A 3 13.13 29.24 -12.11
C GLN A 3 13.54 27.93 -11.41
N GLN A 4 14.29 27.97 -10.31
CA GLN A 4 14.79 26.76 -9.62
C GLN A 4 13.92 26.27 -8.45
N LEU A 5 13.02 27.10 -7.90
CA LEU A 5 12.21 26.73 -6.72
C LEU A 5 11.06 25.76 -7.06
N SER A 6 10.29 26.05 -8.12
CA SER A 6 9.14 25.22 -8.52
C SER A 6 9.50 23.76 -8.82
N ARG A 7 10.68 23.49 -9.38
CA ARG A 7 11.13 22.13 -9.73
C ARG A 7 11.46 21.25 -8.51
N ASN A 8 11.76 21.85 -7.37
CA ASN A 8 12.13 21.11 -6.16
C ASN A 8 10.90 20.78 -5.30
N GLU A 9 9.92 21.68 -5.24
CA GLU A 9 8.64 21.44 -4.56
C GLU A 9 7.91 20.25 -5.20
N ASP A 10 7.81 20.22 -6.53
CA ASP A 10 7.18 19.10 -7.25
C ASP A 10 7.84 17.75 -6.89
N LYS A 11 9.17 17.69 -6.92
CA LYS A 11 9.92 16.45 -6.61
C LYS A 11 9.70 15.98 -5.17
N GLN A 12 9.68 16.91 -4.22
CA GLN A 12 9.46 16.62 -2.81
C GLN A 12 8.05 16.07 -2.58
N THR A 13 7.03 16.68 -3.19
CA THR A 13 5.65 16.19 -3.14
C THR A 13 5.51 14.81 -3.77
N TRP A 14 6.14 14.56 -4.93
CA TRP A 14 6.15 13.23 -5.55
C TRP A 14 6.82 12.15 -4.69
N LEU A 15 7.90 12.50 -3.98
CA LEU A 15 8.58 11.62 -3.04
C LEU A 15 7.69 11.30 -1.84
N GLU A 16 7.04 12.30 -1.26
CA GLU A 16 6.12 12.13 -0.13
C GLU A 16 4.92 11.24 -0.49
N LEU A 17 4.27 11.50 -1.63
CA LEU A 17 3.19 10.65 -2.14
C LEU A 17 3.62 9.20 -2.35
N ARG A 18 4.85 8.98 -2.85
CA ARG A 18 5.41 7.64 -3.04
C ARG A 18 5.75 6.95 -1.71
N LEU A 19 6.22 7.70 -0.72
CA LEU A 19 6.47 7.19 0.63
C LEU A 19 5.15 6.79 1.32
N GLU A 20 4.09 7.58 1.14
CA GLU A 20 2.75 7.24 1.62
C GLU A 20 2.18 6.00 0.93
N GLN A 21 2.38 5.88 -0.39
CA GLN A 21 2.01 4.67 -1.13
C GLN A 21 2.73 3.43 -0.57
N GLY A 22 4.01 3.55 -0.18
CA GLY A 22 4.75 2.48 0.48
C GLY A 22 4.09 1.99 1.76
N LYS A 23 3.65 2.91 2.63
CA LYS A 23 2.94 2.56 3.89
C LYS A 23 1.60 1.87 3.63
N VAL A 24 0.86 2.32 2.63
CA VAL A 24 -0.42 1.68 2.24
C VAL A 24 -0.18 0.26 1.74
N ILE A 25 0.82 0.06 0.89
CA ILE A 25 1.21 -1.25 0.37
C ILE A 25 1.64 -2.20 1.49
N ASP A 26 2.45 -1.73 2.44
CA ASP A 26 2.87 -2.52 3.59
C ASP A 26 1.67 -2.92 4.47
N THR A 27 0.72 -1.99 4.65
CA THR A 27 -0.52 -2.25 5.40
C THR A 27 -1.39 -3.31 4.71
N ILE A 28 -1.57 -3.22 3.39
CA ILE A 28 -2.28 -4.23 2.60
C ILE A 28 -1.64 -5.61 2.82
N CYS A 29 -0.31 -5.70 2.65
CA CYS A 29 0.38 -6.98 2.79
C CYS A 29 0.20 -7.57 4.20
N ARG A 30 0.32 -6.72 5.23
CA ARG A 30 0.12 -7.15 6.63
C ARG A 30 -1.28 -7.70 6.87
N ASN A 31 -2.31 -7.01 6.38
CA ASN A 31 -3.69 -7.46 6.53
C ASN A 31 -3.92 -8.82 5.86
N LEU A 32 -3.38 -9.01 4.64
CA LEU A 32 -3.50 -10.27 3.91
C LEU A 32 -2.75 -11.43 4.58
N ILE A 33 -1.61 -11.16 5.22
CA ILE A 33 -0.87 -12.15 6.01
C ILE A 33 -1.68 -12.57 7.24
N ILE A 34 -2.25 -11.61 7.98
CA ILE A 34 -3.11 -11.91 9.14
C ILE A 34 -4.33 -12.72 8.71
N ALA A 35 -4.93 -12.40 7.57
CA ALA A 35 -6.07 -13.13 7.02
C ALA A 35 -5.72 -14.54 6.49
N GLY A 36 -4.44 -14.92 6.48
CA GLY A 36 -3.97 -16.20 5.91
C GLY A 36 -4.04 -16.29 4.38
N VAL A 37 -4.22 -15.16 3.69
CA VAL A 37 -4.33 -15.07 2.22
C VAL A 37 -2.96 -14.96 1.55
N LEU A 38 -2.03 -14.26 2.19
CA LEU A 38 -0.67 -14.04 1.69
C LEU A 38 0.33 -14.68 2.64
N LEU A 39 1.27 -15.46 2.10
CA LEU A 39 2.38 -15.97 2.90
C LEU A 39 3.46 -14.88 3.10
N PRO A 40 4.13 -14.81 4.28
CA PRO A 40 5.19 -13.83 4.52
C PRO A 40 6.30 -13.85 3.45
N GLU A 41 6.66 -15.02 2.94
CA GLU A 41 7.71 -15.18 1.93
C GLU A 41 7.32 -14.59 0.56
N GLU A 42 6.02 -14.43 0.30
CA GLU A 42 5.50 -13.87 -0.94
C GLU A 42 5.35 -12.35 -0.92
N GLN A 43 5.57 -11.73 0.24
CA GLN A 43 5.31 -10.33 0.48
C GLN A 43 6.00 -9.42 -0.54
N GLU A 44 7.31 -9.59 -0.78
CA GLU A 44 8.04 -8.71 -1.70
C GLU A 44 7.58 -8.83 -3.15
N ARG A 45 7.21 -10.05 -3.58
CA ARG A 45 6.60 -10.29 -4.90
C ARG A 45 5.25 -9.57 -5.00
N TYR A 46 4.44 -9.61 -3.94
CA TYR A 46 3.13 -8.98 -3.92
C TYR A 46 3.23 -7.45 -3.89
N LYS A 47 4.18 -6.88 -3.15
CA LYS A 47 4.47 -5.44 -3.16
C LYS A 47 4.81 -4.90 -4.54
N MET A 48 5.53 -5.68 -5.35
CA MET A 48 5.82 -5.28 -6.74
C MET A 48 4.55 -5.10 -7.57
N VAL A 49 3.56 -5.98 -7.41
CA VAL A 49 2.26 -5.88 -8.09
C VAL A 49 1.52 -4.64 -7.62
N LEU A 50 1.45 -4.42 -6.30
CA LEU A 50 0.73 -3.28 -5.71
C LEU A 50 1.32 -1.91 -6.10
N ARG A 51 2.65 -1.83 -6.32
CA ARG A 51 3.30 -0.60 -6.83
C ARG A 51 2.84 -0.22 -8.25
N GLY A 52 2.31 -1.17 -9.02
CA GLY A 52 1.77 -0.94 -10.36
C GLY A 52 0.32 -0.47 -10.39
N TYR A 53 -0.38 -0.47 -9.24
CA TYR A 53 -1.77 -0.07 -9.18
C TYR A 53 -1.93 1.45 -9.13
N ASP A 54 -2.99 1.93 -9.78
CA ASP A 54 -3.45 3.30 -9.59
C ASP A 54 -4.00 3.51 -8.17
N VAL A 55 -4.22 4.78 -7.81
CA VAL A 55 -4.68 5.16 -6.46
C VAL A 55 -6.03 4.54 -6.12
N MET A 56 -6.99 4.53 -7.04
CA MET A 56 -8.33 3.99 -6.79
C MET A 56 -8.29 2.49 -6.60
N THR A 57 -7.51 1.79 -7.40
CA THR A 57 -7.28 0.35 -7.26
C THR A 57 -6.58 0.04 -5.94
N THR A 58 -5.57 0.83 -5.57
CA THR A 58 -4.86 0.69 -4.28
C THR A 58 -5.81 0.84 -3.09
N VAL A 59 -6.68 1.85 -3.09
CA VAL A 59 -7.68 2.07 -2.02
C VAL A 59 -8.67 0.91 -1.94
N ARG A 60 -9.17 0.39 -3.07
CA ARG A 60 -10.06 -0.79 -3.06
C ARG A 60 -9.37 -2.00 -2.45
N VAL A 61 -8.12 -2.27 -2.81
CA VAL A 61 -7.36 -3.40 -2.27
C VAL A 61 -7.11 -3.21 -0.78
N MET A 62 -6.84 -1.98 -0.32
CA MET A 62 -6.72 -1.66 1.10
C MET A 62 -7.99 -2.02 1.87
N LEU A 63 -9.16 -1.59 1.38
CA LEU A 63 -10.44 -1.90 2.00
C LEU A 63 -10.72 -3.41 2.05
N VAL A 64 -10.54 -4.10 0.93
CA VAL A 64 -10.77 -5.56 0.86
C VAL A 64 -9.81 -6.32 1.76
N SER A 65 -8.53 -5.92 1.81
CA SER A 65 -7.54 -6.57 2.69
C SER A 65 -7.93 -6.44 4.16
N TRP A 66 -8.47 -5.29 4.56
CA TRP A 66 -8.94 -5.07 5.92
C TRP A 66 -10.17 -5.92 6.24
N GLN A 67 -11.16 -5.97 5.34
CA GLN A 67 -12.35 -6.83 5.51
C GLN A 67 -11.98 -8.32 5.68
N LEU A 68 -11.00 -8.80 4.92
CA LEU A 68 -10.50 -10.18 5.04
C LEU A 68 -9.83 -10.42 6.40
N LYS A 69 -9.06 -9.46 6.89
CA LYS A 69 -8.43 -9.51 8.22
C LYS A 69 -9.49 -9.59 9.31
N GLU A 70 -10.48 -8.71 9.30
CA GLU A 70 -11.55 -8.70 10.31
C GLU A 70 -12.35 -10.00 10.27
N ALA A 71 -12.75 -10.47 9.08
CA ALA A 71 -13.48 -11.73 8.94
C ALA A 71 -12.67 -12.94 9.45
N HIS A 72 -11.35 -12.93 9.27
CA HIS A 72 -10.48 -13.98 9.83
C HIS A 72 -10.42 -13.90 11.36
N GLU A 73 -10.25 -12.71 11.93
CA GLU A 73 -10.22 -12.50 13.37
C GLU A 73 -11.56 -12.89 14.02
N GLU A 74 -12.70 -12.51 13.43
CA GLU A 74 -14.04 -12.90 13.88
C GLU A 74 -14.23 -14.43 13.87
N ALA A 75 -13.71 -15.14 12.87
CA ALA A 75 -13.84 -16.59 12.78
C ALA A 75 -12.99 -17.37 13.80
N GLN A 76 -12.02 -16.72 14.46
CA GLN A 76 -11.20 -17.32 15.51
C GLN A 76 -11.75 -17.12 16.93
N HIS A 77 -12.83 -16.36 17.08
CA HIS A 77 -13.52 -16.08 18.34
C HIS A 77 -14.78 -16.91 18.51
#